data_AF-A0A968NUZ9-F1
#
_entry.id   AF-A0A968NUZ9-F1
#
_cell.length_a   1.000
_cell.length_b   1.000
_cell.length_c   1.000
_cell.angle_alpha   90.00
_cell.angle_beta   90.00
_cell.angle_gamma   90.00
#
_symmetry.space_group_name_H-M   'P 1'
#
loop_
_entity.id
_entity.type
_entity.pdbx_description
1 polymer ?
#
loop_
_entity_poly.entity_id
_entity_poly.type
_entity_poly.pdbx_seq_one_letter_code
_entity_poly.pdbx_strand_id
1 'polypeptide(L)' 'MKFCKSLHKPVSKAQNYNDYFIYNRSTGALYFDRDGSRSGAQVQIATLSNKAALGASDISIVAS' A
#
# COMPACT_ATOMS: atom_id res chain seq x y z
N MET A 1 -5.46 -2.44 13.25
CA MET A 1 -4.86 -2.72 11.92
C MET A 1 -3.43 -2.20 11.90
N LYS A 2 -2.43 -3.06 11.64
CA LYS A 2 -1.04 -2.61 11.48
C LYS A 2 -0.78 -2.43 10.00
N PHE A 3 -0.73 -1.19 9.56
CA PHE A 3 -0.06 -0.83 8.32
C PHE A 3 1.44 -1.06 8.52
N CYS A 4 2.11 -1.63 7.51
CA CYS A 4 3.54 -1.87 7.55
C CYS A 4 4.27 -0.62 8.03
N LYS A 5 5.15 -0.78 9.02
CA LYS A 5 5.84 0.29 9.76
C LYS A 5 6.74 1.17 8.88
N SER A 6 6.78 0.96 7.56
CA SER A 6 7.54 1.81 6.65
C SER A 6 7.05 1.69 5.21
N LEU A 7 6.22 2.65 4.77
CA LEU A 7 5.91 2.93 3.36
C LEU A 7 7.13 3.50 2.57
N HIS A 8 8.34 3.46 3.17
CA HIS A 8 9.54 4.09 2.61
C HIS A 8 10.41 3.19 1.75
N LYS A 9 10.12 1.88 1.65
CA LYS A 9 10.89 1.01 0.73
C LYS A 9 10.09 0.79 -0.56
N PRO A 10 10.70 0.88 -1.74
CA PRO A 10 10.05 0.56 -3.01
C PRO A 10 9.76 -0.93 -3.06
N VAL A 11 8.62 -1.34 -2.51
CA VAL A 11 8.15 -2.72 -2.52
C VAL A 11 7.01 -2.83 -3.52
N SER A 12 7.14 -3.77 -4.45
CA SER A 12 6.14 -4.09 -5.47
C SER A 12 5.14 -5.14 -5.00
N LYS A 13 5.26 -5.62 -3.75
CA LYS A 13 4.42 -6.66 -3.12
C LYS A 13 4.38 -6.49 -1.60
N ALA A 14 3.36 -7.08 -0.97
CA ALA A 14 3.22 -7.19 0.48
C ALA A 14 4.48 -7.78 1.13
N GLN A 15 4.88 -7.22 2.28
CA GLN A 15 6.02 -7.71 3.07
C GLN A 15 5.56 -8.51 4.29
N ASN A 16 4.35 -8.31 4.79
CA ASN A 16 3.81 -9.02 5.94
C ASN A 16 2.37 -9.50 5.68
N TYR A 17 1.89 -10.49 6.43
CA TYR A 17 0.55 -11.11 6.31
C TYR A 17 -0.64 -10.19 6.72
N ASN A 18 -0.48 -8.89 6.55
CA ASN A 18 -1.44 -7.86 6.93
C ASN A 18 -1.20 -6.54 6.18
N ASP A 19 -0.45 -6.58 5.07
CA ASP A 19 -0.18 -5.43 4.22
C ASP A 19 -1.26 -5.31 3.15
N TYR A 20 -2.38 -4.66 3.49
CA TYR A 20 -3.49 -4.48 2.55
C TYR A 20 -3.28 -3.35 1.54
N PHE A 21 -2.43 -2.38 1.87
CA PHE A 21 -2.10 -1.26 0.99
C PHE A 21 -0.59 -1.21 0.77
N ILE A 22 -0.18 -1.23 -0.49
CA ILE A 22 1.22 -1.16 -0.91
C ILE A 22 1.42 0.09 -1.74
N TYR A 23 2.33 0.96 -1.33
CA TYR A 23 2.67 2.17 -2.07
C TYR A 23 4.09 2.09 -2.61
N ASN A 24 4.22 2.08 -3.94
CA ASN A 24 5.50 2.22 -4.59
C ASN A 24 5.78 3.71 -4.86
N ARG A 25 6.52 4.35 -3.96
CA ARG A 25 6.85 5.78 -4.08
C ARG A 25 7.67 6.14 -5.32
N SER A 26 8.47 5.22 -5.88
CA SER A 26 9.29 5.54 -7.06
C SER A 26 8.41 5.74 -8.30
N THR A 27 7.33 4.97 -8.41
CA THR A 27 6.35 5.06 -9.51
C THR A 27 5.10 5.86 -9.15
N GLY A 28 4.84 6.09 -7.87
CA GLY A 28 3.61 6.68 -7.37
C GLY A 28 2.42 5.70 -7.32
N ALA A 29 2.62 4.42 -7.63
CA ALA A 29 1.53 3.45 -7.71
C ALA A 29 1.07 3.00 -6.31
N LEU A 30 -0.23 3.10 -6.04
CA LEU A 30 -0.89 2.55 -4.85
C LEU A 30 -1.68 1.31 -5.24
N TYR A 31 -1.40 0.21 -4.54
CA TYR A 31 -2.05 -1.08 -4.74
C TYR A 31 -2.85 -1.47 -3.50
N PHE A 32 -3.98 -2.15 -3.74
CA PHE A 32 -4.74 -2.85 -2.72
C PHE A 32 -4.55 -4.36 -2.88
N ASP A 33 -4.19 -5.01 -1.77
CA ASP A 33 -4.09 -6.45 -1.66
C ASP A 33 -5.20 -6.95 -0.74
N ARG A 34 -6.17 -7.67 -1.31
CA ARG A 34 -7.40 -8.06 -0.61
C ARG A 34 -7.16 -9.05 0.52
N ASP A 35 -6.24 -9.98 0.32
CA ASP A 35 -5.95 -11.02 1.32
C ASP A 35 -4.80 -10.62 2.26
N GLY A 36 -4.13 -9.49 1.96
CA GLY A 36 -3.00 -8.99 2.74
C GLY A 36 -1.85 -9.98 2.79
N SER A 37 -1.79 -10.92 1.84
CA SER A 37 -0.82 -12.02 1.81
C SER A 37 0.35 -11.70 0.89
N ARG A 38 1.38 -12.56 0.91
CA ARG A 38 2.50 -12.48 -0.04
C ARG A 38 2.22 -13.19 -1.38
N SER A 39 1.08 -13.87 -1.51
CA SER A 39 0.75 -14.73 -2.64
C SER A 39 -0.35 -14.18 -3.53
N GLY A 40 -1.20 -13.27 -3.01
CA GLY A 40 -2.28 -12.65 -3.74
C GLY A 40 -1.81 -11.73 -4.86
N ALA A 41 -2.62 -11.60 -5.92
CA ALA A 41 -2.44 -10.56 -6.91
C ALA A 41 -2.99 -9.24 -6.36
N GLN A 42 -2.10 -8.26 -6.14
CA GLN A 42 -2.51 -6.90 -5.76
C GLN A 42 -3.11 -6.16 -6.97
N VAL A 43 -4.09 -5.31 -6.72
CA VAL A 43 -4.76 -4.48 -7.74
C VAL A 43 -4.32 -3.04 -7.59
N GLN A 44 -3.88 -2.39 -8.67
CA GLN A 44 -3.58 -0.96 -8.62
C GLN A 44 -4.88 -0.16 -8.52
N ILE A 45 -4.97 0.72 -7.53
CA ILE A 45 -6.18 1.52 -7.27
C ILE A 45 -5.93 3.03 -7.44
N ALA A 46 -4.68 3.48 -7.47
CA ALA A 46 -4.35 4.87 -7.75
C ALA A 46 -2.90 5.06 -8.26
N THR A 47 -2.63 6.23 -8.82
CA THR A 47 -1.29 6.75 -9.11
C THR A 47 -1.17 8.17 -8.56
N LEU A 48 -0.18 8.40 -7.70
CA LEU A 48 0.15 9.71 -7.13
C LEU A 48 1.32 10.32 -7.89
N SER A 49 1.03 11.26 -8.80
CA SER A 49 2.05 11.90 -9.64
C SER A 49 3.08 12.72 -8.85
N ASN A 50 2.68 13.28 -7.70
CA ASN A 50 3.55 14.05 -6.81
C ASN A 50 4.51 13.19 -5.97
N LYS A 51 4.37 11.85 -6.00
CA LYS A 51 5.20 10.89 -5.25
C LYS A 51 5.35 11.25 -3.77
N ALA A 52 4.25 11.73 -3.18
CA ALA A 52 4.19 12.13 -1.78
C ALA A 52 4.75 11.04 -0.85
N ALA A 53 5.42 11.45 0.22
CA ALA A 53 5.80 10.53 1.29
C ALA A 53 4.57 10.26 2.14
N LEU A 54 3.97 9.08 1.98
CA LEU A 54 2.79 8.68 2.73
C LEU A 54 3.18 7.87 3.97
N GLY A 55 2.49 8.12 5.06
CA GLY A 55 2.40 7.30 6.26
C GLY A 55 1.08 6.53 6.31
N ALA A 56 1.00 5.57 7.23
CA ALA A 56 -0.24 4.82 7.48
C ALA A 56 -1.41 5.72 7.88
N SER A 57 -1.13 6.82 8.57
CA SER A 57 -2.10 7.83 9.01
C SER A 57 -2.75 8.60 7.85
N ASP A 58 -2.13 8.58 6.67
CA ASP A 58 -2.64 9.31 5.50
C ASP A 58 -3.70 8.49 4.73
N ILE A 59 -3.96 7.25 5.16
CA ILE A 59 -4.95 6.35 4.55
C ILE A 59 -6.05 6.06 5.57
N SER A 60 -7.29 6.37 5.21
CA SER A 60 -8.48 5.97 5.97
C SER A 60 -9.36 5.06 5.13
N ILE A 61 -9.93 4.04 5.77
CA ILE A 61 -10.96 3.19 5.17
C ILE A 61 -12.28 3.65 5.76
N VAL A 62 -13.19 4.09 4.90
CA VAL A 62 -14.53 4.54 5.29
C VAL A 62 -15.53 3.51 4.79
N ALA A 63 -16.35 3.00 5.70
CA ALA A 63 -17.49 2.14 5.38
C ALA A 63 -18.78 2.92 5.63
N SER A 64 -19.76 2.72 4.74
CA SER A 64 -21.10 3.30 4.85
C SER A 64 -22.05 2.40 5.62
#